data_AF-G6YJ16-F1
#
_entry.id   AF-G6YJ16-F1
#
_cell.length_a   1.000
_cell.length_b   1.000
_cell.length_c   1.000
_cell.angle_alpha   90.00
_cell.angle_beta   90.00
_cell.angle_gamma   90.00
#
_symmetry.space_group_name_H-M   'P 1'
#
loop_
_entity.id
_entity.type
_entity.pdbx_description
1 polymer ?
#
loop_
_entity_poly.entity_id
_entity_poly.type
_entity_poly.pdbx_seq_one_letter_code
_entity_poly.pdbx_strand_id
1 'polypeptide(L)' 'MERSVIAIVQPSCPVDHPDRGLQRQLALEPALQQLGQCAAEFGWTEDEIAQALLELAGARLKGQLPSGA' A
#
# COMPACT_ATOMS: atom_id res chain seq x y z
N MET A 1 12.62 -4.43 18.27
CA MET A 1 12.51 -4.57 16.80
C MET A 1 12.72 -3.21 16.19
N GLU A 2 13.83 -3.04 15.49
CA GLU A 2 14.09 -1.84 14.68
C GLU A 2 13.02 -1.81 13.57
N ARG A 3 12.26 -0.72 13.48
CA ARG A 3 11.28 -0.54 12.42
C ARG A 3 12.06 -0.28 11.14
N SER A 4 12.22 -1.30 10.30
CA SER A 4 12.74 -1.12 8.95
C SER A 4 11.88 -0.09 8.23
N VAL A 5 12.47 1.06 7.91
CA VAL A 5 11.78 2.09 7.11
C VAL A 5 11.80 1.60 5.67
N ILE A 6 10.63 1.23 5.11
CA ILE A 6 10.56 0.92 3.69
C ILE A 6 10.82 2.20 2.89
N ALA A 7 11.85 2.19 2.06
CA ALA A 7 12.11 3.26 1.12
C ALA A 7 11.27 3.05 -0.14
N ILE A 8 10.24 3.88 -0.34
CA ILE A 8 9.49 3.94 -1.59
C ILE A 8 10.29 4.81 -2.57
N VAL A 9 10.82 4.19 -3.63
CA VAL A 9 11.65 4.88 -4.62
C VAL A 9 10.77 5.59 -5.65
N GLN A 10 11.19 6.79 -6.07
CA GLN A 10 10.50 7.51 -7.15
C GLN A 10 10.62 6.74 -8.47
N PRO A 11 9.54 6.67 -9.29
CA PRO A 11 9.64 6.07 -10.62
C PRO A 11 10.68 6.80 -11.48
N SER A 12 11.62 6.06 -12.06
CA SER A 12 12.68 6.62 -12.89
C SER A 12 12.19 7.08 -14.28
N CYS A 13 11.04 6.58 -14.73
CA CYS A 13 10.51 6.89 -16.06
C CYS A 13 9.64 8.16 -16.09
N PRO A 14 9.63 8.88 -17.23
CA PRO A 14 8.80 10.07 -17.44
C PRO A 14 7.30 9.75 -17.41
N VAL A 15 6.49 10.80 -17.21
CA VAL A 15 5.03 10.72 -16.95
C VAL A 15 4.28 9.85 -17.97
N ASP A 16 4.68 9.91 -19.24
CA ASP A 16 4.02 9.26 -20.38
C ASP A 16 4.56 7.87 -20.71
N HIS A 17 5.50 7.34 -19.91
CA HIS A 17 6.07 6.02 -20.17
C HIS A 17 5.06 4.91 -19.87
N PRO A 18 4.85 3.94 -20.78
CA PRO A 18 3.87 2.87 -20.58
C PRO A 18 4.10 2.07 -19.29
N ASP A 19 5.37 1.84 -18.94
CA ASP A 19 5.73 1.06 -17.74
C ASP A 19 5.68 1.86 -16.42
N ARG A 20 5.37 3.16 -16.46
CA ARG A 20 5.34 3.98 -15.23
C ARG A 20 4.26 3.53 -14.25
N GLY A 21 3.20 2.87 -14.73
CA GLY A 21 2.22 2.19 -13.88
C GLY A 21 2.86 1.04 -13.09
N LEU A 22 3.54 0.14 -13.79
CA LEU A 22 4.22 -1.02 -13.20
C LEU A 22 5.33 -0.60 -12.24
N GLN A 23 6.14 0.41 -12.59
CA GLN A 23 7.18 0.93 -11.70
C GLN A 23 6.64 1.45 -10.36
N ARG A 24 5.46 2.10 -10.38
CA ARG A 24 4.81 2.56 -9.14
C ARG A 24 4.36 1.39 -8.27
N GLN A 25 3.83 0.32 -8.88
CA GLN A 25 3.45 -0.90 -8.15
C GLN A 25 4.68 -1.55 -7.52
N LEU A 26 5.74 -1.78 -8.31
CA LEU A 26 7.00 -2.38 -7.83
C LEU A 26 7.67 -1.55 -6.73
N ALA A 27 7.57 -0.22 -6.78
CA ALA A 27 8.10 0.65 -5.72
C ALA A 27 7.30 0.56 -4.40
N LEU A 28 6.01 0.23 -4.47
CA LEU A 28 5.13 0.11 -3.31
C LEU A 28 5.07 -1.33 -2.75
N GLU A 29 5.34 -2.33 -3.59
CA GLU A 29 5.24 -3.76 -3.25
C GLU A 29 5.96 -4.12 -1.93
N PRO A 30 7.22 -3.70 -1.69
CA PRO A 30 7.90 -4.06 -0.44
C PRO A 30 7.21 -3.47 0.80
N ALA A 31 6.62 -2.28 0.67
CA ALA A 31 5.91 -1.63 1.77
C ALA A 31 4.59 -2.34 2.07
N LEU A 32 3.88 -2.71 1.01
CA LEU A 32 2.62 -3.43 1.12
C LEU A 32 2.82 -4.82 1.71
N GLN A 33 3.86 -5.54 1.26
CA GLN A 33 4.21 -6.86 1.76
C GLN A 33 4.56 -6.83 3.25
N GLN A 34 5.35 -5.86 3.71
CA GLN A 34 5.67 -5.73 5.14
C GLN A 34 4.43 -5.43 5.99
N LEU A 35 3.50 -4.62 5.47
CA LEU A 35 2.27 -4.31 6.18
C LEU A 35 1.35 -5.52 6.27
N GLY A 36 1.20 -6.29 5.19
CA GLY A 36 0.46 -7.54 5.18
C GLY A 36 1.07 -8.58 6.12
N GLN A 37 2.39 -8.75 6.10
CA GLN A 37 3.11 -9.65 6.99
C GLN A 37 2.87 -9.28 8.47
N CYS A 38 2.97 -7.99 8.81
CA CYS A 38 2.71 -7.51 10.16
C CYS A 38 1.27 -7.84 10.60
N ALA A 39 0.27 -7.58 9.76
CA ALA A 39 -1.12 -7.91 10.09
C ALA A 39 -1.36 -9.43 10.24
N ALA A 40 -0.73 -10.24 9.39
CA ALA A 40 -0.77 -11.69 9.47
C ALA A 40 -0.15 -12.22 10.78
N GLU A 41 0.92 -11.58 11.28
CA GLU A 41 1.51 -11.89 12.60
C GLU A 41 0.53 -11.66 13.77
N PHE A 42 -0.46 -10.77 13.59
CA PHE A 42 -1.57 -10.56 14.52
C PHE A 42 -2.79 -11.44 14.24
N GLY A 43 -2.67 -12.42 13.34
CA GLY A 43 -3.70 -13.42 13.06
C GLY A 43 -4.77 -12.98 12.06
N TRP A 44 -4.55 -11.89 11.32
CA TRP A 44 -5.48 -11.48 10.28
C TRP A 44 -5.36 -12.41 9.06
N THR A 45 -6.50 -12.69 8.43
CA THR A 45 -6.56 -13.43 7.17
C THR A 45 -6.14 -12.55 5.99
N GLU A 46 -5.72 -13.17 4.90
CA GLU A 46 -5.35 -12.45 3.66
C GLU A 46 -6.51 -11.58 3.14
N ASP A 47 -7.75 -12.07 3.23
CA ASP A 47 -8.96 -11.33 2.84
C ASP A 47 -9.20 -10.10 3.72
N GLU A 48 -9.06 -10.22 5.04
CA GLU A 48 -9.22 -9.08 5.97
C GLU A 48 -8.16 -8.01 5.73
N ILE A 49 -6.92 -8.42 5.49
CA ILE A 49 -5.81 -7.53 5.18
C ILE A 49 -6.08 -6.79 3.86
N ALA A 50 -6.46 -7.52 2.80
CA ALA A 50 -6.76 -6.95 1.50
C ALA A 50 -7.93 -5.95 1.56
N GLN A 51 -9.02 -6.32 2.25
CA GLN A 51 -10.18 -5.46 2.41
C GLN A 51 -9.84 -4.18 3.16
N ALA A 52 -9.17 -4.29 4.32
CA ALA A 52 -8.79 -3.12 5.11
C ALA A 52 -7.87 -2.17 4.34
N LEU A 53 -6.92 -2.71 3.56
CA LEU A 53 -6.02 -1.90 2.74
C LEU A 53 -6.75 -1.14 1.63
N LEU A 54 -7.70 -1.79 0.95
CA LEU A 54 -8.52 -1.17 -0.09
C LEU A 54 -9.41 -0.05 0.48
N GLU A 55 -10.07 -0.31 1.62
CA GLU A 55 -10.91 0.68 2.31
C GLU A 55 -10.08 1.89 2.78
N LEU A 56 -8.93 1.67 3.41
CA LEU A 56 -8.04 2.74 3.85
C LEU A 56 -7.51 3.57 2.67
N ALA A 57 -7.09 2.91 1.60
CA ALA A 57 -6.63 3.60 0.39
C ALA A 57 -7.76 4.44 -0.23
N GLY A 58 -8.98 3.90 -0.32
CA GLY A 58 -10.16 4.65 -0.76
C GLY A 58 -10.44 5.87 0.11
N ALA A 59 -10.47 5.67 1.43
CA ALA A 59 -10.82 6.72 2.37
C ALA A 59 -9.80 7.87 2.41
N ARG A 60 -8.50 7.53 2.39
CA ARG A 60 -7.41 8.50 2.55
C ARG A 60 -6.93 9.12 1.24
N LEU A 61 -6.95 8.37 0.13
CA LEU A 61 -6.34 8.81 -1.12
C LEU A 61 -7.36 9.31 -2.15
N LYS A 62 -8.59 8.78 -2.13
CA LYS A 62 -9.67 9.23 -3.02
C LYS A 62 -10.58 10.30 -2.38
N GLY A 63 -10.23 10.76 -1.17
CA GLY A 63 -10.94 11.86 -0.50
C GLY A 63 -12.30 11.49 0.08
N GLN A 64 -12.61 10.20 0.27
CA GLN A 64 -13.82 9.77 0.96
C GLN A 64 -13.54 9.58 2.45
N LEU A 65 -13.53 10.68 3.21
CA LEU A 65 -13.90 10.56 4.62
C LEU A 65 -15.32 9.96 4.67
N PRO A 66 -15.56 8.81 5.33
CA PRO A 66 -16.83 8.68 6.01
C PRO A 66 -16.85 9.81 7.05
N SER A 67 -17.62 10.85 6.75
CA SER A 67 -18.22 11.67 7.81
C SER A 67 -18.96 10.67 8.70
N GLY A 68 -18.54 10.57 9.95
CA GLY A 68 -18.64 9.33 10.73
C GLY A 68 -20.03 8.73 10.95
N ALA A 69 -20.02 7.48 11.39
CA ALA A 69 -20.98 6.84 12.28
C ALA A 69 -20.35 5.55 12.80
#